data_AF-A0AB39G1A2-F1
#
_entry.id   AF-A0AB39G1A2-F1
#
_cell.length_a   1.000
_cell.length_b   1.000
_cell.length_c   1.000
_cell.angle_alpha   90.00
_cell.angle_beta   90.00
_cell.angle_gamma   90.00
#
_symmetry.space_group_name_H-M   'P 1'
#
loop_
_entity.id
_entity.type
_entity.pdbx_description
1 polymer ?
#
loop_
_entity_poly.entity_id
_entity_poly.type
_entity_poly.pdbx_seq_one_letter_code
_entity_poly.pdbx_strand_id
1 'polypeptide(L)'
;MTAHHVSARPGIDRRIRCLAGLLAAAFLALRPLAGQAHPHAWIDVRSTAVFSPQGMLIALKEQWLFDELYSAAVMEGLASESPSGRATAQAFAAMAMENLEAYDYFTKITVDGHAARLGKAAAFAGAMIGHQLLLSFTAPLADPVDPVSRQVTYAIYDPSYYIQMMHRPEQAPAIEGQARRPCRPQLVPPNPTPEDIARAYALDRTEQADDDLGDLFAEKVALQCP
;
A
#
# COMPACT_ATOMS: atom_id res chain seq x y z
N MET A 1 86.01 -10.19 25.98
CA MET A 1 84.85 -10.91 26.55
C MET A 1 83.82 -9.85 26.91
N THR A 2 82.61 -9.74 26.37
CA THR A 2 81.79 -10.57 25.48
C THR A 2 80.73 -9.63 24.86
N ALA A 3 80.56 -9.65 23.54
CA ALA A 3 79.53 -8.89 22.85
C ALA A 3 78.19 -9.66 22.88
N HIS A 4 77.10 -9.02 23.31
CA HIS A 4 75.75 -9.59 23.20
C HIS A 4 75.10 -9.12 21.90
N HIS A 5 74.93 -10.06 20.97
CA HIS A 5 74.08 -9.93 19.78
C HIS A 5 72.61 -9.93 20.19
N VAL A 6 71.88 -8.87 19.85
CA VAL A 6 70.40 -8.88 19.84
C VAL A 6 69.94 -9.30 18.44
N SER A 7 69.27 -10.45 18.38
CA SER A 7 68.69 -11.01 17.16
C SER A 7 67.30 -10.40 16.93
N ALA A 8 67.11 -9.71 15.80
CA ALA A 8 65.81 -9.22 15.36
C ALA A 8 64.96 -10.41 14.88
N ARG A 9 63.78 -10.64 15.49
CA ARG A 9 62.82 -11.65 15.05
C ARG A 9 62.10 -11.16 13.79
N PRO A 10 62.23 -11.84 12.62
CA PRO A 10 61.42 -11.53 11.46
C PRO A 10 60.10 -12.33 11.55
N GLY A 11 58.95 -11.70 11.27
CA GLY A 11 57.81 -12.45 10.74
C GLY A 11 56.43 -12.29 11.37
N ILE A 12 56.16 -11.26 12.19
CA ILE A 12 54.78 -11.00 12.67
C ILE A 12 54.00 -10.07 11.70
N ASP A 13 54.67 -9.12 11.03
CA ASP A 13 53.99 -8.09 10.22
C ASP A 13 53.35 -8.57 8.91
N ARG A 14 53.81 -9.69 8.34
CA ARG A 14 53.34 -10.14 7.02
C ARG A 14 52.00 -10.88 7.08
N ARG A 15 51.68 -11.54 8.19
CA ARG A 15 50.43 -12.30 8.37
C ARG A 15 49.23 -11.40 8.66
N ILE A 16 49.44 -10.32 9.41
CA ILE A 16 48.42 -9.33 9.75
C ILE A 16 48.00 -8.52 8.51
N ARG A 17 48.97 -8.17 7.65
CA ARG A 17 48.71 -7.49 6.36
C ARG A 17 47.91 -8.35 5.37
N CYS A 18 48.08 -9.66 5.37
CA CYS A 18 47.27 -10.57 4.54
C CYS A 18 45.83 -10.73 5.04
N LEU A 19 45.59 -10.77 6.36
CA LEU A 19 44.23 -10.83 6.91
C LEU A 19 43.46 -9.53 6.68
N ALA A 20 44.12 -8.37 6.81
CA ALA A 20 43.49 -7.07 6.57
C ALA A 20 43.08 -6.88 5.10
N GLY A 21 43.86 -7.40 4.14
CA GLY A 21 43.53 -7.36 2.72
C GLY A 21 42.34 -8.27 2.35
N LEU A 22 42.20 -9.43 3.00
CA LEU A 22 41.08 -10.36 2.80
C LEU A 22 39.76 -9.83 3.39
N LEU A 23 39.81 -9.15 4.53
CA LEU A 23 38.64 -8.48 5.14
C LEU A 23 38.18 -7.26 4.32
N ALA A 24 39.11 -6.46 3.77
CA ALA A 24 38.77 -5.32 2.92
C ALA A 24 38.16 -5.76 1.56
N ALA A 25 38.60 -6.89 1.00
CA ALA A 25 38.01 -7.47 -0.21
C ALA A 25 36.61 -8.06 0.01
N ALA A 26 36.33 -8.59 1.21
CA ALA A 26 35.00 -9.09 1.56
C ALA A 26 33.97 -7.97 1.73
N PHE A 27 34.36 -6.79 2.22
CA PHE A 27 33.46 -5.63 2.32
C PHE A 27 33.13 -4.99 0.96
N LEU A 28 33.98 -5.15 -0.06
CA LEU A 28 33.72 -4.63 -1.41
C LEU A 28 32.80 -5.52 -2.25
N ALA A 29 32.49 -6.74 -1.79
CA ALA A 29 31.60 -7.69 -2.44
C ALA A 29 30.13 -7.56 -1.99
N LEU A 30 29.85 -6.88 -0.86
CA LEU A 30 28.50 -6.45 -0.52
C LEU A 30 28.19 -5.14 -1.23
N ARG A 31 27.89 -5.24 -2.53
CA ARG A 31 27.04 -4.21 -3.13
C ARG A 31 25.74 -4.21 -2.33
N PRO A 32 25.18 -3.05 -1.94
CA PRO A 32 23.80 -3.05 -1.48
C PRO A 32 23.01 -3.68 -2.61
N LEU A 33 22.38 -4.84 -2.35
CA LEU A 33 21.26 -5.25 -3.17
C LEU A 33 20.34 -4.04 -3.13
N ALA A 34 20.19 -3.35 -4.27
CA ALA A 34 19.09 -2.43 -4.42
C ALA A 34 17.87 -3.23 -3.99
N GLY A 35 17.26 -2.84 -2.87
CA GLY A 35 16.08 -3.51 -2.38
C GLY A 35 15.09 -3.57 -3.53
N GLN A 36 14.44 -4.71 -3.73
CA GLN A 36 13.25 -4.74 -4.57
C GLN A 36 12.19 -3.94 -3.84
N ALA A 37 12.25 -2.62 -3.95
CA ALA A 37 11.43 -1.72 -3.18
C ALA A 37 10.38 -1.16 -4.13
N HIS A 38 9.40 -1.99 -4.48
CA HIS A 38 8.04 -1.60 -4.80
C HIS A 38 7.20 -2.90 -4.84
N PRO A 39 6.08 -2.94 -4.11
CA PRO A 39 5.54 -1.88 -3.26
C PRO A 39 6.35 -1.69 -1.94
N HIS A 40 6.27 -0.49 -1.36
CA HIS A 40 6.92 -0.11 -0.10
C HIS A 40 6.05 -0.35 1.13
N ALA A 41 4.74 -0.45 0.92
CA ALA A 41 3.76 -0.81 1.93
C ALA A 41 2.66 -1.68 1.30
N TRP A 42 1.97 -2.44 2.14
CA TRP A 42 0.84 -3.27 1.74
C TRP A 42 -0.41 -2.89 2.53
N ILE A 43 -1.54 -2.88 1.82
CA ILE A 43 -2.86 -2.72 2.41
C ILE A 43 -3.72 -3.91 2.00
N ASP A 44 -4.19 -4.63 3.02
CA ASP A 44 -5.27 -5.58 2.90
C ASP A 44 -6.60 -4.81 2.88
N VAL A 45 -7.25 -4.80 1.71
CA VAL A 45 -8.51 -4.11 1.46
C VAL A 45 -9.70 -5.02 1.76
N ARG A 46 -10.73 -4.44 2.35
CA ARG A 46 -12.10 -4.94 2.30
C ARG A 46 -13.01 -3.82 1.84
N SER A 47 -13.75 -4.08 0.76
CA SER A 47 -14.71 -3.14 0.20
C SER A 47 -16.14 -3.68 0.33
N THR A 48 -17.10 -2.78 0.49
CA THR A 48 -18.52 -3.11 0.57
C THR A 48 -19.32 -2.08 -0.22
N ALA A 49 -20.02 -2.54 -1.26
CA ALA A 49 -20.93 -1.72 -2.04
C ALA A 49 -22.22 -1.48 -1.25
N VAL A 50 -22.53 -0.20 -0.97
CA VAL A 50 -23.68 0.19 -0.16
C VAL A 50 -24.83 0.61 -1.05
N PHE A 51 -25.98 -0.04 -0.84
CA PHE A 51 -27.20 0.22 -1.58
C PHE A 51 -28.21 0.99 -0.75
N SER A 52 -28.88 1.96 -1.37
CA SER A 52 -30.03 2.64 -0.78
C SER A 52 -31.24 1.70 -0.70
N PRO A 53 -32.29 2.05 0.09
CA PRO A 53 -33.55 1.30 0.10
C PRO A 53 -34.24 1.20 -1.28
N GLN A 54 -33.92 2.10 -2.21
CA GLN A 54 -34.41 2.08 -3.59
C GLN A 54 -33.55 1.22 -4.52
N GLY A 55 -32.55 0.52 -3.98
CA GLY A 55 -31.63 -0.35 -4.71
C GLY A 55 -30.61 0.39 -5.58
N MET A 56 -30.31 1.65 -5.27
CA MET A 56 -29.26 2.42 -5.94
C MET A 56 -27.93 2.25 -5.20
N LEU A 57 -26.81 2.10 -5.91
CA LEU A 57 -25.48 2.22 -5.33
C LEU A 57 -25.26 3.67 -4.89
N ILE A 58 -24.90 3.87 -3.63
CA ILE A 58 -24.73 5.19 -3.01
C ILE A 58 -23.37 5.43 -2.38
N ALA A 59 -22.61 4.37 -2.07
CA ALA A 59 -21.29 4.50 -1.48
C ALA A 59 -20.47 3.21 -1.61
N LEU A 60 -19.16 3.33 -1.41
CA LEU A 60 -18.30 2.23 -0.98
C LEU A 60 -17.92 2.43 0.49
N LYS A 61 -18.11 1.39 1.30
CA LYS A 61 -17.49 1.28 2.62
C LYS A 61 -16.17 0.54 2.46
N GLU A 62 -15.14 1.06 3.09
CA GLU A 62 -13.78 0.54 2.96
C GLU A 62 -13.17 0.27 4.33
N GLN A 63 -12.39 -0.81 4.40
CA GLN A 63 -11.52 -1.11 5.52
C GLN A 63 -10.15 -1.50 4.98
N TRP A 64 -9.13 -0.78 5.43
CA TRP A 64 -7.74 -0.93 4.99
C TRP A 64 -6.91 -1.34 6.20
N LEU A 65 -6.42 -2.57 6.18
CA LEU A 65 -5.46 -3.04 7.19
C LEU A 65 -4.05 -2.92 6.62
N PHE A 66 -3.27 -2.03 7.20
CA PHE A 66 -1.91 -1.76 6.79
C PHE A 66 -0.97 -2.85 7.32
N ASP A 67 0.13 -3.12 6.62
CA ASP A 67 1.18 -4.01 7.12
C ASP A 67 1.80 -3.50 8.43
N GLU A 68 2.45 -4.41 9.17
CA GLU A 68 3.01 -4.10 10.50
C GLU A 68 4.14 -3.06 10.44
N LEU A 69 4.96 -3.05 9.38
CA LEU A 69 6.11 -2.16 9.28
C LEU A 69 5.64 -0.71 9.03
N TYR A 70 4.74 -0.52 8.06
CA TYR A 70 4.11 0.77 7.81
C TYR A 70 3.36 1.26 9.05
N SER A 71 2.61 0.36 9.69
CA SER A 71 1.85 0.68 10.91
C SER A 71 2.76 1.18 12.04
N ALA A 72 3.88 0.51 12.28
CA ALA A 72 4.84 0.93 13.29
C ALA A 72 5.45 2.30 12.96
N ALA A 73 5.90 2.50 11.72
CA ALA A 73 6.53 3.74 11.27
C ALA A 73 5.60 4.95 11.40
N VAL A 74 4.34 4.83 10.96
CA VAL A 74 3.34 5.90 11.09
C VAL A 74 3.02 6.21 12.54
N MET A 75 2.86 5.20 13.38
CA MET A 75 2.54 5.40 14.79
C MET A 75 3.71 6.04 15.56
N GLU A 76 4.95 5.68 15.24
CA GLU A 76 6.15 6.32 15.78
C GLU A 76 6.27 7.78 15.33
N GLY A 77 6.08 8.06 14.04
CA GLY A 77 6.06 9.43 13.49
C GLY A 77 5.02 10.31 14.17
N LEU A 78 3.76 9.84 14.23
CA LEU A 78 2.69 10.53 14.93
C LEU A 78 2.97 10.76 16.42
N ALA A 79 3.59 9.79 17.09
CA ALA A 79 3.93 9.92 18.51
C ALA A 79 5.02 10.98 18.73
N SER A 80 5.97 11.08 17.80
CA SER A 80 7.07 12.04 17.83
C SER A 80 6.60 13.48 17.62
N GLU A 81 5.55 13.67 16.83
CA GLU A 81 4.93 14.98 16.58
C GLU A 81 3.88 15.38 17.65
N SER A 82 3.40 14.41 18.43
CA SER A 82 2.39 14.64 19.47
C SER A 82 3.01 15.26 20.72
N PRO A 83 2.46 16.38 21.26
CA PRO A 83 2.93 16.96 22.52
C PRO A 83 2.85 16.00 23.71
N SER A 84 1.97 15.00 23.64
CA SER A 84 1.81 13.97 24.67
C SER A 84 2.76 12.78 24.49
N GLY A 85 3.54 12.74 23.40
CA GLY A 85 4.37 11.60 23.02
C GLY A 85 3.58 10.35 22.64
N ARG A 86 2.27 10.48 22.37
CA ARG A 86 1.37 9.37 22.07
C ARG A 86 0.63 9.60 20.77
N ALA A 87 0.62 8.58 19.92
CA ALA A 87 -0.24 8.48 18.74
C ALA A 87 -1.51 7.71 19.06
N THR A 88 -2.59 8.01 18.35
CA THR A 88 -3.81 7.19 18.36
C THR A 88 -4.16 6.81 16.93
N ALA A 89 -4.71 5.61 16.74
CA ALA A 89 -5.17 5.19 15.43
C ALA A 89 -6.26 6.13 14.87
N GLN A 90 -7.07 6.75 15.75
CA GLN A 90 -8.04 7.76 15.32
C GLN A 90 -7.37 9.04 14.79
N ALA A 91 -6.26 9.49 15.39
CA ALA A 91 -5.50 10.63 14.87
C ALA A 91 -4.92 10.32 13.49
N PHE A 92 -4.39 9.10 13.30
CA PHE A 92 -4.00 8.61 11.98
C PHE A 92 -5.17 8.65 10.99
N ALA A 93 -6.35 8.13 11.36
CA ALA A 93 -7.49 8.11 10.46
C ALA A 93 -7.94 9.52 10.04
N ALA A 94 -7.92 10.49 10.95
CA ALA A 94 -8.24 11.89 10.63
C ALA A 94 -7.24 12.48 9.63
N MET A 95 -5.93 12.31 9.88
CA MET A 95 -4.88 12.77 8.97
C MET A 95 -4.97 12.08 7.60
N ALA A 96 -5.15 10.76 7.58
CA ALA A 96 -5.27 9.99 6.35
C ALA A 96 -6.45 10.46 5.49
N MET A 97 -7.62 10.69 6.09
CA MET A 97 -8.79 11.17 5.35
C MET A 97 -8.60 12.57 4.77
N GLU A 98 -7.86 13.45 5.43
CA GLU A 98 -7.51 14.76 4.90
C GLU A 98 -6.55 14.64 3.71
N ASN A 99 -5.49 13.86 3.86
CA ASN A 99 -4.46 13.70 2.82
C ASN A 99 -4.97 12.96 1.57
N LEU A 100 -5.90 12.03 1.76
CA LEU A 100 -6.44 11.19 0.69
C LEU A 100 -7.58 11.85 -0.11
N GLU A 101 -8.16 12.96 0.36
CA GLU A 101 -9.28 13.64 -0.31
C GLU A 101 -8.90 14.11 -1.73
N ALA A 102 -7.69 14.62 -1.93
CA ALA A 102 -7.20 15.05 -3.24
C ALA A 102 -7.01 13.90 -4.24
N TYR A 103 -7.00 12.65 -3.77
CA TYR A 103 -6.77 11.45 -4.56
C TYR A 103 -8.01 10.54 -4.65
N ASP A 104 -9.20 11.10 -4.41
CA ASP A 104 -10.47 10.36 -4.37
C ASP A 104 -10.44 9.16 -3.41
N TYR A 105 -9.69 9.27 -2.31
CA TYR A 105 -9.51 8.18 -1.36
C TYR A 105 -8.92 6.90 -1.98
N PHE A 106 -8.15 7.04 -3.07
CA PHE A 106 -7.65 5.93 -3.89
C PHE A 106 -8.73 5.05 -4.50
N THR A 107 -9.97 5.56 -4.55
CA THR A 107 -11.14 4.80 -4.96
C THR A 107 -11.64 5.31 -6.30
N LYS A 108 -11.49 4.49 -7.32
CA LYS A 108 -11.90 4.80 -8.68
C LYS A 108 -13.14 3.99 -9.03
N ILE A 109 -14.27 4.67 -9.23
CA ILE A 109 -15.52 4.06 -9.67
C ILE A 109 -15.80 4.51 -11.09
N THR A 110 -16.18 3.59 -11.96
CA THR A 110 -16.63 3.90 -13.33
C THR A 110 -18.04 3.37 -13.59
N VAL A 111 -18.83 4.19 -14.28
CA VAL A 111 -20.20 3.88 -14.72
C VAL A 111 -20.22 3.95 -16.24
N ASP A 112 -20.47 2.83 -16.89
CA ASP A 112 -20.34 2.64 -18.35
C ASP A 112 -19.00 3.17 -18.91
N GLY A 113 -17.91 2.90 -18.20
CA GLY A 113 -16.56 3.33 -18.59
C GLY A 113 -16.22 4.80 -18.29
N HIS A 114 -17.14 5.58 -17.73
CA HIS A 114 -16.87 6.97 -17.31
C HIS A 114 -16.68 7.07 -15.80
N ALA A 115 -15.69 7.87 -15.36
CA ALA A 115 -15.44 8.09 -13.95
C ALA A 115 -16.67 8.68 -13.23
N ALA A 116 -17.08 8.04 -12.14
CA ALA A 116 -18.09 8.56 -11.23
C ALA A 116 -17.42 9.41 -10.14
N ARG A 117 -18.05 10.53 -9.82
CA ARG A 117 -17.54 11.46 -8.80
C ARG A 117 -17.88 10.96 -7.40
N LEU A 118 -16.91 11.03 -6.50
CA LEU A 118 -17.11 10.80 -5.08
C LEU A 118 -17.45 12.10 -4.36
N GLY A 119 -18.22 12.00 -3.29
CA GLY A 119 -18.33 13.04 -2.27
C GLY A 119 -17.24 12.88 -1.21
N LYS A 120 -17.19 13.83 -0.28
CA LYS A 120 -16.26 13.78 0.86
C LYS A 120 -16.52 12.51 1.69
N ALA A 121 -15.46 11.76 1.98
CA ALA A 121 -15.55 10.58 2.82
C ALA A 121 -16.05 10.92 4.23
N ALA A 122 -16.81 10.00 4.81
CA ALA A 122 -17.44 10.15 6.11
C ALA A 122 -17.33 8.87 6.93
N ALA A 123 -17.78 8.93 8.19
CA ALA A 123 -17.81 7.80 9.11
C ALA A 123 -16.46 7.06 9.23
N PHE A 124 -15.36 7.82 9.28
CA PHE A 124 -14.03 7.24 9.36
C PHE A 124 -13.62 6.92 10.79
N ALA A 125 -12.87 5.84 10.95
CA ALA A 125 -12.33 5.40 12.23
C ALA A 125 -10.96 4.75 12.03
N GLY A 126 -10.10 4.91 13.04
CA GLY A 126 -8.84 4.18 13.12
C GLY A 126 -8.82 3.25 14.33
N ALA A 127 -8.31 2.05 14.15
CA ALA A 127 -8.10 1.07 15.22
C ALA A 127 -6.75 0.36 15.08
N MET A 128 -6.27 -0.23 16.18
CA MET A 128 -5.17 -1.19 16.13
C MET A 128 -5.74 -2.60 16.18
N ILE A 129 -5.35 -3.46 15.23
CA ILE A 129 -5.61 -4.89 15.24
C ILE A 129 -4.27 -5.59 15.43
N GLY A 130 -3.94 -5.97 16.66
CA GLY A 130 -2.57 -6.38 16.99
C GLY A 130 -1.61 -5.21 16.76
N HIS A 131 -0.62 -5.39 15.88
CA HIS A 131 0.35 -4.35 15.50
C HIS A 131 0.00 -3.61 14.20
N GLN A 132 -1.15 -3.93 13.59
CA GLN A 132 -1.56 -3.35 12.32
C GLN A 132 -2.58 -2.23 12.52
N LEU A 133 -2.41 -1.13 11.79
CA LEU A 133 -3.39 -0.06 11.70
C LEU A 133 -4.55 -0.50 10.81
N LEU A 134 -5.77 -0.34 11.31
CA LEU A 134 -7.00 -0.48 10.54
C LEU A 134 -7.61 0.91 10.36
N LEU A 135 -7.73 1.33 9.11
CA LEU A 135 -8.53 2.48 8.71
C LEU A 135 -9.86 1.98 8.17
N SER A 136 -10.97 2.58 8.59
CA SER A 136 -12.29 2.32 7.99
C SER A 136 -12.93 3.65 7.64
N PHE A 137 -13.63 3.73 6.51
CA PHE A 137 -14.34 4.94 6.07
C PHE A 137 -15.45 4.61 5.07
N THR A 138 -16.28 5.60 4.73
CA THR A 138 -17.30 5.50 3.69
C THR A 138 -17.05 6.58 2.63
N ALA A 139 -16.85 6.18 1.39
CA ALA A 139 -16.75 7.04 0.22
C ALA A 139 -18.11 7.11 -0.50
N PRO A 140 -18.90 8.18 -0.32
CA PRO A 140 -20.19 8.30 -0.99
C PRO A 140 -20.02 8.61 -2.48
N LEU A 141 -20.87 8.04 -3.33
CA LEU A 141 -21.03 8.54 -4.69
C LEU A 141 -21.74 9.88 -4.61
N ALA A 142 -21.29 10.86 -5.39
CA ALA A 142 -21.97 12.14 -5.46
C ALA A 142 -23.35 12.05 -6.13
N ASP A 143 -23.50 11.09 -7.04
CA ASP A 143 -24.73 10.80 -7.78
C ASP A 143 -25.04 9.29 -7.66
N PRO A 144 -26.18 8.88 -7.08
CA PRO A 144 -26.56 7.47 -6.97
C PRO A 144 -26.71 6.79 -8.34
N VAL A 145 -26.28 5.53 -8.43
CA VAL A 145 -26.28 4.77 -9.69
C VAL A 145 -27.13 3.52 -9.54
N ASP A 146 -27.91 3.18 -10.57
CA ASP A 146 -28.61 1.89 -10.62
C ASP A 146 -27.72 0.86 -11.35
N PRO A 147 -27.10 -0.09 -10.63
CA PRO A 147 -26.21 -1.07 -11.26
C PRO A 147 -26.96 -2.16 -12.03
N VAL A 148 -28.30 -2.18 -12.00
CA VAL A 148 -29.10 -3.04 -12.88
C VAL A 148 -29.18 -2.46 -14.30
N SER A 149 -29.20 -1.14 -14.44
CA SER A 149 -29.32 -0.45 -15.73
C SER A 149 -28.00 0.08 -16.28
N ARG A 150 -26.96 0.18 -15.45
CA ARG A 150 -25.64 0.72 -15.79
C ARG A 150 -24.54 -0.25 -15.37
N GLN A 151 -23.49 -0.37 -16.18
CA GLN A 151 -22.32 -1.16 -15.81
C GLN A 151 -21.50 -0.39 -14.78
N VAL A 152 -21.33 -0.97 -13.59
CA VAL A 152 -20.51 -0.37 -12.53
C VAL A 152 -19.29 -1.24 -12.25
N THR A 153 -18.12 -0.63 -12.32
CA THR A 153 -16.85 -1.23 -11.88
C THR A 153 -16.14 -0.28 -10.93
N TYR A 154 -15.35 -0.81 -10.01
CA TYR A 154 -14.47 -0.02 -9.16
C TYR A 154 -13.12 -0.69 -8.91
N ALA A 155 -12.14 0.12 -8.54
CA ALA A 155 -10.81 -0.32 -8.13
C ALA A 155 -10.33 0.58 -6.99
N ILE A 156 -9.51 0.02 -6.10
CA ILE A 156 -8.94 0.72 -4.94
C ILE A 156 -7.43 0.55 -5.04
N TYR A 157 -6.71 1.62 -5.38
CA TYR A 157 -5.27 1.56 -5.61
C TYR A 157 -4.58 2.91 -5.47
N ASP A 158 -3.34 2.88 -5.01
CA ASP A 158 -2.41 4.00 -5.08
C ASP A 158 -1.97 4.22 -6.54
N PRO A 159 -2.25 5.39 -7.14
CA PRO A 159 -1.88 5.69 -8.53
C PRO A 159 -0.39 5.52 -8.84
N SER A 160 0.48 5.77 -7.85
CA SER A 160 1.94 5.66 -8.01
C SER A 160 2.48 4.24 -7.86
N TYR A 161 1.66 3.30 -7.36
CA TYR A 161 2.08 1.96 -6.95
C TYR A 161 3.17 1.94 -5.84
N TYR A 162 3.26 3.01 -5.05
CA TYR A 162 4.06 3.00 -3.82
C TYR A 162 3.49 2.03 -2.79
N ILE A 163 2.16 1.96 -2.71
CA ILE A 163 1.42 1.02 -1.86
C ILE A 163 0.70 -0.01 -2.72
N GLN A 164 0.93 -1.30 -2.46
CA GLN A 164 0.10 -2.35 -3.05
C GLN A 164 -1.15 -2.53 -2.22
N MET A 165 -2.29 -2.47 -2.89
CA MET A 165 -3.61 -2.58 -2.28
C MET A 165 -4.33 -3.77 -2.92
N MET A 166 -4.63 -4.79 -2.14
CA MET A 166 -5.32 -6.00 -2.62
C MET A 166 -6.39 -6.44 -1.63
N HIS A 167 -7.49 -6.99 -2.15
CA HIS A 167 -8.49 -7.63 -1.32
C HIS A 167 -7.93 -8.91 -0.72
N ARG A 168 -8.24 -9.15 0.56
CA ARG A 168 -7.86 -10.44 1.16
C ARG A 168 -8.63 -11.57 0.49
N PRO A 169 -7.96 -12.68 0.13
CA PRO A 169 -8.63 -13.83 -0.49
C PRO A 169 -9.85 -14.34 0.31
N GLU A 170 -9.78 -14.28 1.63
CA GLU A 170 -10.85 -14.69 2.54
C GLU A 170 -11.93 -13.62 2.79
N GLN A 171 -11.76 -12.40 2.29
CA GLN A 171 -12.69 -11.28 2.45
C GLN A 171 -13.09 -10.71 1.09
N ALA A 172 -13.88 -11.49 0.35
CA ALA A 172 -14.44 -11.05 -0.93
C ALA A 172 -15.19 -9.71 -0.78
N PRO A 173 -15.16 -8.85 -1.81
CA PRO A 173 -15.97 -7.63 -1.82
C PRO A 173 -17.44 -7.94 -1.52
N ALA A 174 -18.05 -7.13 -0.66
CA ALA A 174 -19.38 -7.40 -0.13
C ALA A 174 -20.44 -6.41 -0.64
N ILE A 175 -21.70 -6.69 -0.33
CA ILE A 175 -22.84 -5.79 -0.54
C ILE A 175 -23.55 -5.55 0.80
N GLU A 176 -23.87 -4.29 1.07
CA GLU A 176 -24.76 -3.89 2.15
C GLU A 176 -26.06 -3.33 1.57
N GLY A 177 -27.20 -3.73 2.15
CA GLY A 177 -28.52 -3.41 1.62
C GLY A 177 -28.96 -4.38 0.53
N GLN A 178 -29.93 -3.97 -0.29
CA GLN A 178 -30.46 -4.78 -1.37
C GLN A 178 -30.59 -3.96 -2.63
N ALA A 179 -30.02 -4.45 -3.72
CA ALA A 179 -30.25 -3.93 -5.06
C ALA A 179 -31.65 -4.32 -5.58
N ARG A 180 -32.11 -3.68 -6.66
CA ARG A 180 -33.42 -3.97 -7.28
C ARG A 180 -33.52 -5.38 -7.85
N ARG A 181 -32.38 -5.99 -8.19
CA ARG A 181 -32.22 -7.38 -8.63
C ARG A 181 -31.02 -7.98 -7.89
N PRO A 182 -30.88 -9.33 -7.79
CA PRO A 182 -29.72 -9.93 -7.17
C PRO A 182 -28.44 -9.41 -7.81
N CYS A 183 -27.59 -8.76 -7.03
CA CYS A 183 -26.29 -8.28 -7.47
C CYS A 183 -25.20 -9.06 -6.72
N ARG A 184 -24.07 -9.28 -7.39
CA ARG A 184 -22.86 -9.82 -6.75
C ARG A 184 -21.63 -9.03 -7.22
N PRO A 185 -20.67 -8.75 -6.33
CA PRO A 185 -19.36 -8.28 -6.75
C PRO A 185 -18.57 -9.42 -7.39
N GLN A 186 -17.91 -9.15 -8.51
CA GLN A 186 -16.93 -10.03 -9.13
C GLN A 186 -15.57 -9.36 -9.07
N LEU A 187 -14.67 -9.91 -8.25
CA LEU A 187 -13.26 -9.50 -8.20
C LEU A 187 -12.51 -10.08 -9.41
N VAL A 188 -11.76 -9.22 -10.09
CA VAL A 188 -10.92 -9.53 -11.24
C VAL A 188 -9.47 -9.18 -10.84
N PRO A 189 -8.56 -10.16 -10.74
CA PRO A 189 -7.16 -9.91 -10.42
C PRO A 189 -6.48 -9.03 -11.47
N PRO A 190 -5.43 -8.27 -11.09
CA PRO A 190 -4.58 -7.58 -12.04
C PRO A 190 -3.83 -8.58 -12.93
N ASN A 191 -3.44 -8.14 -14.13
CA ASN A 191 -2.66 -8.95 -15.07
C ASN A 191 -1.55 -8.11 -15.72
N PRO A 192 -0.58 -7.61 -14.93
CA PRO A 192 0.53 -6.82 -15.44
C PRO A 192 1.45 -7.70 -16.31
N THR A 193 1.97 -7.12 -17.38
CA THR A 193 2.97 -7.79 -18.21
C THR A 193 4.33 -7.82 -17.49
N PRO A 194 5.27 -8.69 -17.90
CA PRO A 194 6.65 -8.64 -17.39
C PRO A 194 7.33 -7.28 -17.57
N GLU A 195 6.95 -6.53 -18.61
CA GLU A 195 7.45 -5.16 -18.85
C GLU A 195 6.90 -4.17 -17.81
N ASP A 196 5.60 -4.25 -17.48
CA ASP A 196 4.99 -3.42 -16.44
C ASP A 196 5.65 -3.67 -15.08
N ILE A 197 5.91 -4.95 -14.76
CA ILE A 197 6.63 -5.35 -13.55
C ILE A 197 8.04 -4.77 -13.54
N ALA A 198 8.79 -4.90 -14.64
CA ALA A 198 10.13 -4.34 -14.75
C ALA A 198 10.14 -2.80 -14.63
N ARG A 199 9.11 -2.13 -15.15
CA ARG A 199 8.93 -0.68 -15.03
C ARG A 199 8.72 -0.25 -13.59
N ALA A 200 7.86 -0.94 -12.84
CA ALA A 200 7.64 -0.66 -11.42
C ALA A 200 8.95 -0.75 -10.60
N TYR A 201 9.80 -1.73 -10.88
CA TYR A 201 11.11 -1.87 -10.22
C TYR A 201 12.16 -0.84 -10.66
N ALA A 202 11.96 -0.15 -11.78
CA ALA A 202 12.92 0.81 -12.31
C ALA A 202 12.75 2.21 -11.71
N LEU A 203 11.58 2.51 -11.14
CA LEU A 203 11.22 3.82 -10.61
C LEU A 203 12.24 4.32 -9.55
N ASP A 204 12.66 3.48 -8.59
CA ASP A 204 13.65 3.79 -7.54
C ASP A 204 14.96 4.42 -8.04
N ARG A 205 15.28 4.26 -9.33
CA ARG A 205 16.56 4.68 -9.92
C ARG A 205 16.54 6.10 -10.48
N THR A 206 15.37 6.70 -10.75
CA THR A 206 15.26 7.93 -11.57
C THR A 206 14.09 8.88 -11.21
N GLU A 207 13.48 8.77 -10.04
CA GLU A 207 12.02 8.92 -9.96
C GLU A 207 11.37 10.32 -9.98
N GLN A 208 10.37 10.43 -10.87
CA GLN A 208 8.99 10.82 -10.57
C GLN A 208 8.10 9.76 -11.28
N ALA A 209 7.16 9.13 -10.58
CA ALA A 209 6.27 8.11 -11.15
C ALA A 209 5.15 8.74 -12.00
N ASP A 210 4.74 8.08 -13.09
CA ASP A 210 3.52 8.45 -13.82
C ASP A 210 2.28 8.02 -13.03
N ASP A 211 1.27 8.89 -12.94
CA ASP A 211 0.05 8.71 -12.14
C ASP A 211 -0.82 7.48 -12.54
N ASP A 212 -0.48 6.76 -13.60
CA ASP A 212 -1.28 5.63 -14.12
C ASP A 212 -0.65 4.24 -13.84
N LEU A 213 0.52 4.16 -13.19
CA LEU A 213 1.18 2.87 -12.95
C LEU A 213 0.32 1.94 -12.09
N GLY A 214 -0.33 2.49 -11.06
CA GLY A 214 -1.14 1.74 -10.10
C GLY A 214 -2.28 0.95 -10.74
N ASP A 215 -2.92 1.45 -11.81
CA ASP A 215 -4.05 0.76 -12.45
C ASP A 215 -3.64 -0.59 -13.05
N LEU A 216 -2.38 -0.75 -13.49
CA LEU A 216 -1.86 -2.00 -14.05
C LEU A 216 -1.78 -3.12 -13.01
N PHE A 217 -1.63 -2.76 -11.74
CA PHE A 217 -1.52 -3.66 -10.60
C PHE A 217 -2.78 -3.70 -9.75
N ALA A 218 -3.80 -2.93 -10.10
CA ALA A 218 -5.04 -2.84 -9.35
C ALA A 218 -5.98 -4.02 -9.64
N GLU A 219 -6.56 -4.58 -8.58
CA GLU A 219 -7.73 -5.43 -8.72
C GLU A 219 -8.95 -4.59 -9.14
N LYS A 220 -9.79 -5.15 -10.02
CA LYS A 220 -11.04 -4.53 -10.46
C LYS A 220 -12.23 -5.32 -9.95
N VAL A 221 -13.24 -4.63 -9.45
CA VAL A 221 -14.50 -5.25 -9.01
C VAL A 221 -15.63 -4.81 -9.92
N ALA A 222 -16.31 -5.76 -10.55
CA ALA A 222 -17.52 -5.52 -11.33
C ALA A 222 -18.77 -5.87 -10.52
N LEU A 223 -19.75 -4.95 -10.45
CA LEU A 223 -21.06 -5.28 -9.89
C LEU A 223 -21.91 -5.96 -10.96
N GLN A 224 -22.11 -7.28 -10.82
CA GLN A 224 -22.93 -8.06 -11.72
C GLN A 224 -24.36 -8.14 -11.20
N CYS A 225 -25.29 -7.48 -11.90
CA CYS A 225 -26.71 -7.46 -11.59
C CYS A 225 -27.52 -8.00 -12.79
N PRO A 226 -27.57 -9.34 -12.98
CA PRO A 226 -28.26 -9.97 -14.12
C PRO A 226 -29.74 -9.68 -14.15
#